data_AF-A0A7S0D678-F1
#
_entry.id   AF-A0A7S0D678-F1
#
_cell.length_a   1.000
_cell.length_b   1.000
_cell.length_c   1.000
_cell.angle_alpha   90.00
_cell.angle_beta   90.00
_cell.angle_gamma   90.00
#
_symmetry.space_group_name_H-M   'P 1'
#
loop_
_entity.id
_entity.type
_entity.pdbx_description
1 polymer ?
#
loop_
_entity_poly.entity_id
_entity_poly.type
_entity_poly.pdbx_seq_one_letter_code
_entity_poly.pdbx_strand_id
1 'polypeptide(L)'
;MSGDDFAAAEENGDAAAAPDLFQWLSREVRELMPREVPVLETPPTALAFSRDFVAANRPVVVLGAVDHWPARELWTASYLSAALGDTPISVNVTPTGLGDALLSTEGVDLLYRER
;
A
#
# COMPACT_ATOMS: atom_id res chain seq x y z
N MET A 1 -38.31 5.79 -2.35
CA MET A 1 -37.48 4.64 -2.77
C MET A 1 -36.49 4.41 -1.68
N SER A 2 -36.68 3.29 -0.98
CA SER A 2 -35.84 2.78 0.11
C SER A 2 -34.42 2.53 -0.40
N GLY A 3 -33.42 2.86 0.39
CA GLY A 3 -32.02 2.59 0.06
C GLY A 3 -31.04 2.92 1.17
N ASP A 4 -31.46 2.86 2.44
CA ASP A 4 -30.52 2.70 3.54
C ASP A 4 -30.32 1.19 3.75
N ASP A 5 -29.43 0.63 2.95
CA ASP A 5 -28.91 -0.73 3.14
C ASP A 5 -27.39 -0.62 3.34
N PHE A 6 -27.00 0.20 4.32
CA PHE A 6 -25.73 -0.01 5.00
C PHE A 6 -25.92 -1.32 5.75
N ALA A 7 -25.52 -2.43 5.12
CA ALA A 7 -25.42 -3.72 5.80
C ALA A 7 -24.71 -3.46 7.13
N ALA A 8 -25.45 -3.64 8.24
CA ALA A 8 -24.88 -3.57 9.56
C ALA A 8 -23.68 -4.51 9.55
N ALA A 9 -22.49 -3.99 9.81
CA ALA A 9 -21.32 -4.83 9.96
C ALA A 9 -21.69 -5.86 11.04
N GLU A 10 -21.72 -7.14 10.67
CA GLU A 10 -21.93 -8.22 11.64
C GLU A 10 -20.90 -8.00 12.75
N GLU A 11 -21.38 -7.82 13.98
CA GLU A 11 -20.53 -7.67 15.15
C GLU A 11 -19.60 -8.89 15.21
N ASN A 12 -18.28 -8.66 15.23
CA ASN A 12 -17.27 -9.72 15.10
C ASN A 12 -17.28 -10.71 16.29
N GLY A 13 -18.11 -10.46 17.30
CA GLY A 13 -18.35 -11.31 18.47
C GLY A 13 -17.25 -11.19 19.53
N ASP A 14 -17.36 -11.95 20.62
CA ASP A 14 -16.38 -11.96 21.71
C ASP A 14 -15.10 -12.72 21.30
N ALA A 15 -13.94 -12.10 21.51
CA ALA A 15 -12.62 -12.71 21.32
C ALA A 15 -12.46 -14.06 22.04
N ALA A 16 -13.06 -14.21 23.23
CA ALA A 16 -12.96 -15.44 24.01
C ALA A 16 -13.67 -16.64 23.36
N ALA A 17 -14.63 -16.38 22.46
CA ALA A 17 -15.37 -17.39 21.72
C ALA A 17 -14.84 -17.57 20.28
N ALA A 18 -13.80 -16.83 19.88
CA ALA A 18 -13.27 -16.87 18.51
C ALA A 18 -12.61 -18.23 18.21
N PRO A 19 -13.04 -18.95 17.16
CA PRO A 19 -12.39 -20.20 16.73
C PRO A 19 -10.96 -19.98 16.24
N ASP A 20 -10.70 -18.81 15.65
CA ASP A 20 -9.37 -18.35 15.24
C ASP A 20 -9.17 -16.90 15.75
N LEU A 21 -8.43 -16.79 16.85
CA LEU A 21 -8.15 -15.50 17.47
C LEU A 21 -7.34 -14.57 16.56
N PHE A 22 -6.48 -15.09 15.68
CA PHE A 22 -5.70 -14.25 14.76
C PHE A 22 -6.58 -13.68 13.66
N GLN A 23 -7.50 -14.48 13.11
CA GLN A 23 -8.46 -13.98 12.15
C GLN A 23 -9.41 -12.96 12.78
N TRP A 24 -9.88 -13.23 14.01
CA TRP A 24 -10.73 -12.30 14.76
C TRP A 24 -10.02 -10.96 15.00
N LEU A 25 -8.79 -10.99 15.56
CA LEU A 25 -7.97 -9.79 15.80
C LEU A 25 -7.68 -9.04 14.49
N SER A 26 -7.40 -9.76 13.40
CA SER A 26 -7.17 -9.12 12.11
C SER A 26 -8.39 -8.37 11.59
N ARG A 27 -9.61 -8.79 11.92
CA ARG A 27 -10.83 -8.08 11.54
C ARG A 27 -11.01 -6.82 12.39
N GLU A 28 -10.90 -6.94 13.71
CA GLU A 28 -10.95 -5.79 14.64
C GLU A 28 -9.98 -4.67 14.25
N VAL A 29 -8.72 -5.03 13.99
CA VAL A 29 -7.71 -4.05 13.60
C VAL A 29 -8.08 -3.38 12.28
N ARG A 30 -8.65 -4.11 11.31
CA ARG A 30 -9.08 -3.52 10.03
C ARG A 30 -10.28 -2.59 10.18
N GLU A 31 -11.16 -2.83 11.14
CA GLU A 31 -12.29 -1.95 11.42
C GLU A 31 -11.86 -0.64 12.09
N LEU A 32 -10.84 -0.70 12.95
CA LEU A 32 -10.25 0.49 13.57
C LEU A 32 -9.42 1.31 12.57
N MET A 33 -8.95 0.68 11.49
CA MET A 33 -8.18 1.34 10.45
C MET A 33 -9.10 2.04 9.44
N PRO A 34 -8.72 3.24 8.95
CA PRO A 34 -9.46 3.90 7.88
C PRO A 34 -9.50 3.04 6.62
N ARG A 35 -10.64 3.09 5.92
CA ARG A 35 -10.84 2.36 4.65
C ARG A 35 -10.23 3.06 3.44
N GLU A 36 -9.88 4.32 3.58
CA GLU A 36 -9.29 5.14 2.52
C GLU A 36 -7.94 5.70 2.96
N VAL A 37 -7.05 5.87 1.99
CA VAL A 37 -5.77 6.54 2.20
C VAL A 37 -5.99 8.05 2.08
N PRO A 38 -5.83 8.83 3.16
CA PRO A 38 -6.00 10.27 3.11
C PRO A 38 -4.98 10.92 2.17
N VAL A 39 -5.40 12.00 1.51
CA VAL A 39 -4.57 12.83 0.64
C VAL A 39 -4.40 14.20 1.29
N LEU A 40 -3.17 14.65 1.48
CA LEU A 40 -2.85 15.99 1.96
C LEU A 40 -2.43 16.86 0.77
N GLU A 41 -3.05 18.04 0.63
CA GLU A 41 -2.71 19.00 -0.43
C GLU A 41 -1.30 19.58 -0.27
N THR A 42 -0.79 19.63 0.97
CA THR A 42 0.53 20.16 1.27
C THR A 42 1.26 19.31 2.32
N PRO A 43 2.59 19.37 2.38
CA PRO A 43 3.36 18.61 3.35
C PRO A 43 3.02 19.01 4.81
N PRO A 44 2.73 18.03 5.68
CA PRO A 44 2.49 18.29 7.09
C PRO A 44 3.79 18.70 7.81
N THR A 45 3.66 19.31 9.00
CA THR A 45 4.81 19.46 9.90
C THR A 45 5.29 18.10 10.39
N ALA A 46 6.57 17.98 10.79
CA ALA A 46 7.12 16.73 11.31
C ALA A 46 6.32 16.17 12.52
N LEU A 47 5.83 17.05 13.40
CA LEU A 47 5.01 16.67 14.55
C LEU A 47 3.66 16.11 14.12
N ALA A 48 2.96 16.78 13.19
CA ALA A 48 1.69 16.31 12.67
C ALA A 48 1.86 14.97 11.94
N PHE A 49 2.89 14.85 11.10
CA PHE A 49 3.20 13.61 10.40
C PHE A 49 3.46 12.45 11.36
N SER A 50 4.28 12.69 12.38
CA SER A 50 4.62 11.69 13.39
C SER A 50 3.39 11.23 14.18
N ARG A 51 2.55 12.17 14.63
CA ARG A 51 1.36 11.86 15.43
C ARG A 51 0.28 11.17 14.60
N ASP A 52 -0.04 11.71 13.43
CA ASP A 52 -1.26 11.36 12.70
C ASP A 52 -1.08 10.14 11.79
N PHE A 53 0.15 9.86 11.35
CA PHE A 53 0.45 8.79 10.38
C PHE A 53 1.46 7.77 10.88
N VAL A 54 2.62 8.21 11.39
CA VAL A 54 3.68 7.26 11.83
C VAL A 54 3.26 6.50 13.08
N ALA A 55 2.87 7.21 14.15
CA ALA A 55 2.50 6.60 15.42
C ALA A 55 1.22 5.73 15.30
N ALA A 56 0.32 6.11 14.41
CA ALA A 56 -0.89 5.36 14.11
C ALA A 56 -0.66 4.22 13.09
N ASN A 57 0.54 4.09 12.53
CA ASN A 57 0.86 3.15 11.45
C ASN A 57 -0.12 3.25 10.26
N ARG A 58 -0.47 4.48 9.86
CA ARG A 58 -1.46 4.78 8.83
C ARG A 58 -0.81 5.29 7.55
N PRO A 59 -1.20 4.79 6.37
CA PRO A 59 -0.73 5.33 5.10
C PRO A 59 -1.32 6.73 4.84
N VAL A 60 -0.61 7.52 4.03
CA VAL A 60 -1.03 8.85 3.56
C VAL A 60 -0.37 9.18 2.22
N VAL A 61 -1.08 9.87 1.35
CA VAL A 61 -0.54 10.49 0.13
C VAL A 61 -0.30 11.97 0.42
N VAL A 62 0.91 12.47 0.15
CA VAL A 62 1.27 13.87 0.38
C VAL A 62 1.57 14.55 -0.95
N LEU A 63 0.67 15.43 -1.37
CA LEU A 63 0.87 16.28 -2.54
C LEU A 63 1.81 17.46 -2.20
N GLY A 64 2.39 18.08 -3.22
CA GLY A 64 3.30 19.22 -3.06
C GLY A 64 4.67 18.90 -2.43
N ALA A 65 4.90 17.68 -1.95
CA ALA A 65 6.11 17.31 -1.20
C ALA A 65 7.41 17.43 -2.01
N VAL A 66 7.34 17.22 -3.31
CA VAL A 66 8.50 17.18 -4.21
C VAL A 66 8.42 18.22 -5.32
N ASP A 67 7.57 19.23 -5.19
CA ASP A 67 7.37 20.27 -6.21
C ASP A 67 8.65 21.04 -6.54
N HIS A 68 9.55 21.16 -5.56
CA HIS A 68 10.84 21.80 -5.69
C HIS A 68 11.93 20.90 -6.33
N TRP A 69 11.63 19.63 -6.65
CA TRP A 69 12.62 18.73 -7.24
C TRP A 69 12.76 19.01 -8.74
N PRO A 70 13.99 19.25 -9.24
CA PRO A 70 14.23 19.42 -10.68
C PRO A 70 13.77 18.22 -11.51
N ALA A 71 13.73 17.03 -10.90
CA ALA A 71 13.25 15.80 -11.52
C ALA A 71 11.85 15.93 -12.14
N ARG A 72 10.97 16.78 -11.58
CA ARG A 72 9.61 16.98 -12.11
C ARG A 72 9.58 17.57 -13.52
N GLU A 73 10.59 18.36 -13.86
CA GLU A 73 10.71 19.01 -15.17
C GLU A 73 11.69 18.26 -16.06
N LEU A 74 12.75 17.68 -15.46
CA LEU A 74 13.86 17.12 -16.21
C LEU A 74 13.68 15.64 -16.58
N TRP A 75 13.10 14.80 -15.71
CA TRP A 75 13.13 13.34 -15.87
C TRP A 75 12.16 12.82 -16.93
N THR A 76 12.50 13.08 -18.19
CA THR A 76 11.94 12.42 -19.37
C THR A 76 12.82 11.23 -19.76
N ALA A 77 12.28 10.28 -20.54
CA ALA A 77 13.08 9.17 -21.07
C ALA A 77 14.31 9.65 -21.85
N SER A 78 14.17 10.72 -22.65
CA SER A 78 15.28 11.32 -23.40
C SER A 78 16.35 11.93 -22.49
N TYR A 79 15.95 12.65 -21.44
CA TYR A 79 16.89 13.20 -20.47
C TYR A 79 17.64 12.10 -19.73
N LEU A 80 16.92 11.07 -19.25
CA LEU A 80 17.55 9.96 -18.53
C LEU A 80 18.50 9.17 -19.43
N SER A 81 18.14 8.94 -20.70
CA SER A 81 19.03 8.32 -21.69
C SER A 81 20.28 9.16 -21.95
N ALA A 82 20.15 10.47 -22.10
CA ALA A 82 21.30 11.36 -22.31
C ALA A 82 22.19 11.47 -21.06
N ALA A 83 21.59 11.51 -19.86
CA ALA A 83 22.30 11.70 -18.60
C ALA A 83 22.93 10.42 -18.06
N LEU A 84 22.29 9.26 -18.27
CA LEU A 84 22.63 7.99 -17.62
C LEU A 84 22.68 6.78 -18.57
N GLY A 85 22.54 6.97 -19.89
CA GLY A 85 22.37 5.87 -20.85
C GLY A 85 23.48 4.81 -20.83
N ASP A 86 24.73 5.23 -20.58
CA ASP A 86 25.88 4.33 -20.50
C ASP A 86 26.17 3.86 -19.06
N THR A 87 25.33 4.22 -18.08
CA THR A 87 25.50 3.83 -16.68
C THR A 87 25.01 2.39 -16.49
N PRO A 88 25.89 1.43 -16.14
CA PRO A 88 25.45 0.08 -15.86
C PRO A 88 24.55 0.04 -14.63
N ILE A 89 23.37 -0.55 -14.75
CA ILE A 89 22.43 -0.75 -13.65
C ILE A 89 22.09 -2.23 -13.50
N SER A 90 21.74 -2.64 -12.28
CA SER A 90 21.13 -3.94 -12.06
C SER A 90 19.68 -3.91 -12.52
N VAL A 91 19.27 -4.83 -13.40
CA VAL A 91 17.90 -4.93 -13.91
C VAL A 91 17.26 -6.20 -13.36
N ASN A 92 16.09 -6.07 -12.72
CA ASN A 92 15.31 -7.23 -12.31
C ASN A 92 14.52 -7.76 -13.52
N VAL A 93 14.87 -8.97 -13.98
CA VAL A 93 14.21 -9.63 -15.11
C VAL A 93 13.28 -10.71 -14.56
N THR A 94 11.98 -10.49 -14.68
CA THR A 94 10.96 -11.45 -14.26
C THR A 94 10.05 -11.81 -15.43
N PRO A 95 9.97 -13.09 -15.86
CA PRO A 95 9.21 -13.48 -17.05
C PRO A 95 7.74 -13.09 -17.04
N THR A 96 7.14 -12.98 -15.84
CA THR A 96 5.73 -12.64 -15.63
C THR A 96 5.53 -11.26 -14.99
N GLY A 97 6.60 -10.51 -14.73
CA GLY A 97 6.55 -9.23 -14.00
C GLY A 97 6.46 -9.34 -12.47
N LEU A 98 6.42 -10.56 -11.92
CA LEU A 98 6.29 -10.80 -10.49
C LEU A 98 7.65 -10.81 -9.77
N GLY A 99 8.24 -9.61 -9.61
CA GLY A 99 9.57 -9.32 -9.06
C GLY A 99 10.03 -10.16 -7.87
N ASP A 100 9.15 -10.32 -6.88
CA ASP A 100 9.43 -10.97 -5.59
C ASP A 100 8.36 -12.03 -5.24
N ALA A 101 7.61 -12.52 -6.23
CA ALA A 101 6.59 -13.53 -5.98
C ALA A 101 7.19 -14.94 -5.99
N LEU A 102 6.62 -15.81 -5.17
CA LEU A 102 6.84 -17.23 -5.33
C LEU A 102 6.13 -17.71 -6.60
N LEU A 103 6.87 -18.40 -7.46
CA LEU A 103 6.32 -19.12 -8.61
C LEU A 103 6.21 -20.60 -8.26
N SER A 104 5.26 -21.30 -8.87
CA SER A 104 5.25 -22.77 -8.79
C SER A 104 6.57 -23.32 -9.32
N THR A 105 7.10 -24.31 -8.61
CA THR A 105 8.34 -25.02 -8.95
C THR A 105 8.11 -26.52 -8.77
N GLU A 106 9.01 -27.36 -9.29
CA GLU A 106 8.84 -28.82 -9.18
C GLU A 106 8.66 -29.25 -7.72
N GLY A 107 7.52 -29.88 -7.43
CA GLY A 107 7.15 -30.34 -6.08
C GLY A 107 6.42 -29.33 -5.20
N VAL A 108 6.22 -28.08 -5.66
CA VAL A 108 5.43 -27.06 -4.95
C VAL A 108 4.52 -26.31 -5.92
N ASP A 109 3.26 -26.75 -5.99
CA ASP A 109 2.20 -26.01 -6.67
C ASP A 109 1.66 -24.92 -5.75
N LEU A 110 2.06 -23.67 -6.01
CA LEU A 110 1.50 -22.51 -5.35
C LEU A 110 0.28 -22.03 -6.14
N LEU A 111 -0.91 -22.34 -5.63
CA LEU A 111 -2.15 -21.75 -6.12
C LEU A 111 -2.22 -20.31 -5.61
N TYR A 112 -1.79 -19.35 -6.44
CA TYR A 112 -2.16 -17.96 -6.23
C TYR A 112 -3.68 -17.86 -6.41
N ARG A 113 -4.42 -17.71 -5.32
CA ARG A 113 -5.85 -17.36 -5.41
C ARG A 113 -5.95 -15.93 -5.88
N GLU A 114 -6.37 -15.73 -7.12
CA GLU A 114 -6.97 -14.46 -7.53
C GLU A 114 -8.13 -14.16 -6.57
N ARG A 115 -8.16 -12.93 -6.07
CA ARG A 115 -9.16 -12.46 -5.12
C ARG A 115 -10.37 -11.93 -5.87
#